data_AF-A0A1G1J626-F1
#
_entry.id   AF-A0A1G1J626-F1
#
_cell.length_a   1.000
_cell.length_b   1.000
_cell.length_c   1.000
_cell.angle_alpha   90.00
_cell.angle_beta   90.00
_cell.angle_gamma   90.00
#
_symmetry.space_group_name_H-M   'P 1'
#
loop_
_entity.id
_entity.type
_entity.pdbx_description
1 polymer ?
#
loop_
_entity_poly.entity_id
_entity_poly.type
_entity_poly.pdbx_seq_one_letter_code
_entity_poly.pdbx_strand_id
1 'polypeptide(L)'
;MNYLLIGQEEYLRRQFLEKLRSSIINSGTAQPDFEIFHTDCLTDILNSCNTLPFISKEKLVVIKDIDRFSSKEKDSILKYLRSPRETTTLVLESPSGSFNKFLEDVSKLTKVVRCDRLKGGELGLWIRRQFAVRKKNISQCGADLIEELIGNDLLSLENEIEKILSFIGDADEVTERQIETVLGKVSYRTSFELVGFILDKKTDKLLASIDDLLVREKPHQILNLIAWQFRSFIKIKDLPRGLSAEEAADRLGINSYFARKLIEQSKRFIRSDLERNLEIILEADFAVKTGKADPRHAVEEALVRLLL
;
A
#
# COMPACT_ATOMS: atom_id res chain seq x y z
N MET A 1 23.83 3.17 -21.27
CA MET A 1 22.70 2.23 -21.54
C MET A 1 21.42 2.94 -21.12
N ASN A 2 20.32 2.93 -21.89
CA ASN A 2 19.15 3.77 -21.58
C ASN A 2 17.96 2.94 -21.07
N TYR A 3 17.12 3.56 -20.23
CA TYR A 3 15.98 2.89 -19.57
C TYR A 3 14.67 3.66 -19.76
N LEU A 4 13.57 2.91 -19.88
CA LEU A 4 12.21 3.42 -19.80
C LEU A 4 11.52 2.79 -18.58
N LEU A 5 11.18 3.62 -17.60
CA LEU A 5 10.38 3.23 -16.44
C LEU A 5 8.91 3.57 -16.75
N ILE A 6 8.07 2.55 -16.90
CA ILE A 6 6.66 2.71 -17.26
C ILE A 6 5.75 2.12 -16.18
N GLY A 7 4.72 2.86 -15.77
CA GLY A 7 3.73 2.38 -14.81
C GLY A 7 3.51 3.37 -13.68
N GLN A 8 2.41 3.18 -12.95
CA GLN A 8 1.88 4.14 -11.98
C GLN A 8 2.62 4.12 -10.62
N GLU A 9 3.30 3.03 -10.29
CA GLU A 9 3.89 2.80 -8.97
C GLU A 9 5.20 3.58 -8.78
N GLU A 10 5.13 4.72 -8.09
CA GLU A 10 6.27 5.61 -7.86
C GLU A 10 7.36 4.95 -7.00
N TYR A 11 6.95 4.16 -6.00
CA TYR A 11 7.90 3.48 -5.13
C TYR A 11 8.87 2.61 -5.94
N LEU A 12 8.36 1.84 -6.92
CA LEU A 12 9.19 0.97 -7.77
C LEU A 12 10.12 1.78 -8.68
N ARG A 13 9.66 2.90 -9.25
CA ARG A 13 10.50 3.79 -10.07
C ARG A 13 11.67 4.34 -9.25
N ARG A 14 11.39 4.86 -8.06
CA ARG A 14 12.41 5.37 -7.14
C ARG A 14 13.39 4.27 -6.71
N GLN A 15 12.90 3.10 -6.35
CA GLN A 15 13.76 1.98 -5.95
C GLN A 15 14.68 1.53 -7.09
N PHE A 16 14.20 1.53 -8.33
CA PHE A 16 15.02 1.22 -9.49
C PHE A 16 16.12 2.27 -9.69
N LEU A 17 15.80 3.56 -9.60
CA LEU A 17 16.78 4.65 -9.73
C LEU A 17 17.89 4.57 -8.67
N GLU A 18 17.54 4.29 -7.42
CA GLU A 18 18.51 4.10 -6.33
C GLU A 18 19.44 2.90 -6.60
N LYS A 19 18.89 1.78 -7.09
CA LYS A 19 19.69 0.61 -7.49
C LYS A 19 20.59 0.88 -8.69
N LEU A 20 20.11 1.63 -9.67
CA LEU A 20 20.90 2.01 -10.83
C LEU A 20 22.06 2.94 -10.41
N ARG A 21 21.77 3.94 -9.57
CA ARG A 21 22.78 4.87 -9.05
C ARG A 21 23.86 4.15 -8.25
N SER A 22 23.47 3.26 -7.34
CA SER A 22 24.43 2.47 -6.55
C SER A 22 25.26 1.52 -7.41
N SER A 23 24.67 0.93 -8.45
CA SER A 23 25.42 0.10 -9.41
C SER A 23 26.50 0.89 -10.16
N ILE A 24 26.21 2.13 -10.55
CA ILE A 24 27.18 3.00 -11.24
C ILE A 24 28.34 3.35 -10.29
N ILE A 25 28.05 3.73 -9.04
CA ILE A 25 29.06 4.03 -8.03
C ILE A 25 29.96 2.81 -7.76
N ASN A 26 29.37 1.62 -7.59
CA ASN A 26 30.10 0.39 -7.29
C ASN A 26 31.01 -0.09 -8.43
N SER A 27 30.84 0.41 -9.66
CA SER A 27 31.73 0.12 -10.79
C SER A 27 33.10 0.84 -10.70
N GLY A 28 33.37 1.53 -9.58
CA GLY A 28 34.62 2.26 -9.33
C GLY A 28 34.62 3.66 -9.96
N THR A 29 33.44 4.20 -10.25
CA THR A 29 33.28 5.60 -10.67
C THR A 29 33.02 6.47 -9.45
N ALA A 30 33.54 7.71 -9.46
CA ALA A 30 33.07 8.74 -8.54
C ALA A 30 31.56 8.92 -8.70
N GLN A 31 30.90 9.50 -7.70
CA GLN A 31 29.45 9.71 -7.71
C GLN A 31 29.02 10.31 -9.06
N PRO A 32 28.12 9.65 -9.82
CA PRO A 32 27.79 10.10 -11.17
C PRO A 32 27.16 11.48 -11.13
N ASP A 33 27.43 12.27 -12.16
CA ASP A 33 26.73 13.54 -12.37
C ASP A 33 25.25 13.18 -12.53
N PHE A 34 24.42 13.56 -11.55
CA PHE A 34 23.03 13.13 -11.45
C PHE A 34 22.09 14.32 -11.61
N GLU A 35 21.32 14.30 -12.69
CA GLU A 35 20.40 15.39 -13.04
C GLU A 35 18.99 14.83 -13.24
N ILE A 36 18.01 15.46 -12.58
CA ILE A 36 16.59 15.14 -12.74
C ILE A 36 15.91 16.32 -13.41
N PHE A 37 15.26 16.05 -14.53
CA PHE A 37 14.41 16.98 -15.25
C PHE A 37 12.96 16.51 -15.20
N HIS A 38 12.02 17.44 -15.25
CA HIS A 38 10.60 17.17 -15.46
C HIS A 38 10.24 17.62 -16.88
N THR A 39 9.21 18.46 -17.02
CA THR A 39 8.86 19.16 -18.27
C THR A 39 9.68 20.44 -18.44
N ASP A 40 10.99 20.35 -18.17
CA ASP A 40 11.92 21.46 -18.35
C ASP A 40 12.21 21.67 -19.84
N CYS A 41 12.93 22.75 -20.17
CA CYS A 41 13.28 23.06 -21.54
C CYS A 41 14.06 21.91 -22.18
N LEU A 42 13.46 21.22 -23.18
CA LEU A 42 14.07 20.04 -23.79
C LEU A 42 15.49 20.28 -24.33
N THR A 43 15.77 21.50 -24.79
CA THR A 43 17.12 21.84 -25.26
C THR A 43 18.16 21.68 -24.16
N ASP A 44 17.84 22.07 -22.92
CA ASP A 44 18.76 21.98 -21.79
C ASP A 44 18.98 20.53 -21.39
N ILE A 45 17.91 19.74 -21.40
CA ILE A 45 17.97 18.29 -21.15
C ILE A 45 18.89 17.60 -22.17
N LEU A 46 18.68 17.85 -23.47
CA LEU A 46 19.48 17.25 -24.53
C LEU A 46 20.93 17.77 -24.52
N ASN A 47 21.16 19.03 -24.16
CA ASN A 47 22.50 19.58 -23.98
C ASN A 47 23.21 18.89 -22.81
N SER A 48 22.53 18.69 -21.68
CA SER A 48 23.08 17.96 -20.54
C SER A 48 23.43 16.53 -20.92
N CYS A 49 22.56 15.84 -21.65
CA CYS A 49 22.81 14.48 -22.14
C CYS A 49 24.04 14.39 -23.06
N ASN A 50 24.32 15.45 -23.83
CA ASN A 50 25.43 15.52 -24.77
C ASN A 50 26.74 16.06 -24.18
N THR A 51 26.70 16.58 -22.95
CA THR A 51 27.86 17.11 -22.26
C THR A 51 28.58 15.98 -21.55
N LEU A 52 29.90 15.93 -21.66
CA LEU A 52 30.72 14.94 -20.96
C LEU A 52 30.62 15.18 -19.45
N PRO A 53 30.53 14.11 -18.63
CA PRO A 53 30.57 14.27 -17.17
C PRO A 53 31.90 14.89 -16.73
N PHE A 54 31.86 15.71 -15.69
CA PHE A 54 33.01 16.54 -15.28
C PHE A 54 33.93 15.81 -14.30
N ILE A 55 33.36 15.12 -13.30
CA ILE A 55 34.11 14.41 -12.24
C ILE A 55 33.97 12.89 -12.40
N SER A 56 32.82 12.44 -12.87
CA SER A 56 32.46 11.03 -13.02
C SER A 56 32.77 10.51 -14.42
N LYS A 57 32.88 9.17 -14.57
CA LYS A 57 33.01 8.55 -15.91
C LYS A 57 31.65 8.41 -16.60
N GLU A 58 30.57 8.46 -15.83
CA GLU A 58 29.21 8.26 -16.30
C GLU A 58 28.29 9.34 -15.73
N LYS A 59 27.43 9.88 -16.59
CA LYS A 59 26.36 10.81 -16.24
C LYS A 59 25.03 10.06 -16.21
N LEU A 60 24.22 10.31 -15.19
CA LEU A 60 22.86 9.78 -15.06
C LEU A 60 21.85 10.92 -15.20
N VAL A 61 21.09 10.92 -16.29
CA VAL A 61 20.03 11.89 -16.55
C VAL A 61 18.68 11.20 -16.43
N VAL A 62 17.79 11.75 -15.62
CA VAL A 62 16.42 11.27 -15.44
C VAL A 62 15.45 12.31 -15.99
N ILE A 63 14.55 11.93 -16.90
CA ILE A 63 13.44 12.76 -17.36
C ILE A 63 12.16 12.18 -16.80
N LYS A 64 11.47 12.96 -15.96
CA LYS A 64 10.17 12.61 -15.38
C LYS A 64 9.02 13.10 -16.24
N ASP A 65 7.88 12.43 -16.10
CA ASP A 65 6.62 12.81 -16.75
C ASP A 65 6.73 12.97 -18.29
N ILE A 66 7.43 12.05 -18.96
CA ILE A 66 7.64 12.12 -20.42
C ILE A 66 6.33 12.13 -21.22
N ASP A 67 5.25 11.66 -20.59
CA ASP A 67 3.89 11.69 -21.12
C ASP A 67 3.43 13.12 -21.48
N ARG A 68 3.88 14.13 -20.73
CA ARG A 68 3.47 15.54 -20.85
C ARG A 68 4.18 16.30 -21.97
N PHE A 69 5.28 15.77 -22.51
CA PHE A 69 6.01 16.41 -23.60
C PHE A 69 5.17 16.46 -24.89
N SER A 70 5.34 17.54 -25.65
CA SER A 70 4.69 17.72 -26.96
C SER A 70 5.22 16.72 -27.99
N SER A 71 4.51 16.53 -29.10
CA SER A 71 4.93 15.60 -30.16
C SER A 71 6.31 15.96 -30.75
N LYS A 72 6.61 17.26 -30.92
CA LYS A 72 7.90 17.72 -31.44
C LYS A 72 9.06 17.39 -30.49
N GLU A 73 8.81 17.50 -29.20
CA GLU A 73 9.79 17.17 -28.17
C GLU A 73 10.03 15.67 -28.10
N LYS A 74 8.95 14.88 -28.13
CA LYS A 74 9.00 13.42 -28.21
C LYS A 74 9.81 12.93 -29.42
N ASP A 75 9.62 13.52 -30.60
CA ASP A 75 10.42 13.20 -31.79
C ASP A 75 11.91 13.51 -31.58
N SER A 76 12.23 14.57 -30.85
CA SER A 76 13.62 14.96 -30.56
C SER A 76 14.29 14.03 -29.56
N ILE A 77 13.55 13.55 -28.55
CA ILE A 77 14.00 12.49 -27.63
C ILE A 77 14.29 11.20 -28.41
N LEU A 78 13.40 10.80 -29.32
CA LEU A 78 13.62 9.62 -30.17
C LEU A 78 14.86 9.75 -31.05
N LYS A 79 15.11 10.95 -31.61
CA LYS A 79 16.34 11.22 -32.39
C LYS A 79 17.59 11.02 -31.53
N TYR A 80 17.60 11.53 -30.29
CA TYR A 80 18.72 11.32 -29.37
C TYR A 80 18.93 9.84 -29.04
N LEU A 81 17.86 9.09 -28.73
CA LEU A 81 17.93 7.67 -28.36
C LEU A 81 18.48 6.75 -29.48
N ARG A 82 18.43 7.19 -30.75
CA ARG A 82 19.03 6.45 -31.88
C ARG A 82 20.56 6.54 -31.92
N SER A 83 21.14 7.57 -31.31
CA SER A 83 22.59 7.76 -31.23
C SER A 83 22.97 8.41 -29.89
N PRO A 84 22.72 7.72 -28.76
CA PRO A 84 22.95 8.27 -27.43
C PRO A 84 24.45 8.35 -27.13
N ARG A 85 24.86 9.24 -26.23
CA ARG A 85 26.24 9.27 -25.73
C ARG A 85 26.51 8.06 -24.86
N GLU A 86 27.63 7.39 -25.09
CA GLU A 86 28.03 6.20 -24.32
C GLU A 86 28.28 6.51 -22.84
N THR A 87 28.76 7.72 -22.55
CA THR A 87 29.01 8.23 -21.20
C THR A 87 27.75 8.63 -20.45
N THR A 88 26.57 8.60 -21.10
CA THR A 88 25.32 9.07 -20.53
C THR A 88 24.32 7.92 -20.44
N THR A 89 23.83 7.66 -19.24
CA THR A 89 22.68 6.80 -18.99
C THR A 89 21.44 7.68 -18.88
N LEU A 90 20.55 7.60 -19.86
CA LEU A 90 19.27 8.30 -19.85
C LEU A 90 18.17 7.38 -19.31
N VAL A 91 17.42 7.87 -18.32
CA VAL A 91 16.24 7.21 -17.77
C VAL A 91 15.01 8.07 -18.05
N LEU A 92 13.99 7.46 -18.64
CA LEU A 92 12.73 8.11 -18.98
C LEU A 92 11.62 7.55 -18.09
N GLU A 93 10.87 8.38 -17.37
CA GLU A 93 9.71 7.95 -16.57
C GLU A 93 8.38 8.32 -17.24
N SER A 94 7.52 7.32 -17.39
CA SER A 94 6.13 7.45 -17.87
C SER A 94 5.15 6.90 -16.81
N PRO A 95 4.59 7.76 -15.95
CA PRO A 95 3.61 7.35 -14.94
C PRO A 95 2.29 6.83 -15.53
N SER A 96 1.95 7.18 -16.78
CA SER A 96 0.68 6.82 -17.40
C SER A 96 0.45 5.30 -17.48
N GLY A 97 1.52 4.51 -17.56
CA GLY A 97 1.46 3.04 -17.60
C GLY A 97 0.92 2.44 -18.90
N SER A 98 0.52 3.26 -19.88
CA SER A 98 -0.04 2.79 -21.15
C SER A 98 0.92 3.04 -22.31
N PHE A 99 1.11 2.05 -23.16
CA PHE A 99 1.92 2.20 -24.37
C PHE A 99 1.14 3.00 -25.42
N ASN A 100 1.69 4.14 -25.81
CA ASN A 100 1.35 4.84 -27.03
C ASN A 100 2.48 4.65 -28.05
N LYS A 101 2.26 5.06 -29.31
CA LYS A 101 3.24 4.92 -30.39
C LYS A 101 4.64 5.45 -30.03
N PHE A 102 4.72 6.57 -29.30
CA PHE A 102 6.01 7.12 -28.86
C PHE A 102 6.71 6.17 -27.88
N LEU A 103 6.01 5.66 -26.86
CA LEU A 103 6.58 4.74 -25.88
C LEU A 103 6.94 3.38 -26.49
N GLU A 104 6.21 2.92 -27.51
CA GLU A 104 6.56 1.74 -28.30
C GLU A 104 7.87 1.92 -29.10
N ASP A 105 8.13 3.12 -29.59
CA ASP A 105 9.37 3.41 -30.30
C ASP A 105 10.54 3.61 -29.32
N VAL A 106 10.29 4.21 -28.15
CA VAL A 106 11.28 4.31 -27.06
C VAL A 106 11.66 2.93 -26.52
N SER A 107 10.69 2.02 -26.34
CA SER A 107 10.96 0.67 -25.79
C SER A 107 11.85 -0.19 -26.69
N LYS A 108 11.87 0.06 -28.00
CA LYS A 108 12.79 -0.60 -28.94
C LYS A 108 14.24 -0.13 -28.78
N LEU A 109 14.45 1.06 -28.21
CA LEU A 109 15.76 1.71 -28.08
C LEU A 109 16.28 1.70 -26.63
N THR A 110 15.48 1.21 -25.68
CA THR A 110 15.77 1.28 -24.24
C THR A 110 15.42 -0.03 -23.53
N LYS A 111 15.98 -0.25 -22.35
CA LYS A 111 15.55 -1.32 -21.47
C LYS A 111 14.28 -0.89 -20.72
N VAL A 112 13.19 -1.62 -20.91
CA VAL A 112 11.91 -1.33 -20.25
C VAL A 112 11.86 -1.95 -18.87
N VAL A 113 11.44 -1.15 -17.89
CA VAL A 113 11.16 -1.59 -16.53
C VAL A 113 9.71 -1.24 -16.23
N ARG A 114 8.90 -2.25 -15.90
CA ARG A 114 7.51 -2.05 -15.52
C ARG A 114 7.41 -1.76 -14.01
N CYS A 115 6.74 -0.67 -13.69
CA CYS A 115 6.47 -0.18 -12.35
C CYS A 115 4.95 -0.04 -12.20
N ASP A 116 4.23 -1.13 -12.46
CA ASP A 116 2.78 -1.19 -12.32
C ASP A 116 2.40 -1.37 -10.84
N ARG A 117 1.20 -0.92 -10.46
CA ARG A 117 0.68 -1.14 -9.10
C ARG A 117 0.50 -2.64 -8.86
N LEU A 118 1.11 -3.13 -7.80
CA LEU A 118 1.04 -4.54 -7.44
C LEU A 118 -0.29 -4.85 -6.74
N LYS A 119 -0.90 -6.00 -7.06
CA LYS A 119 -2.17 -6.46 -6.45
C LYS A 119 -2.18 -7.98 -6.29
N GLY A 120 -2.84 -8.46 -5.23
CA GLY A 120 -3.04 -9.90 -4.99
C GLY A 120 -1.72 -10.67 -4.98
N GLY A 121 -1.64 -11.78 -5.72
CA GLY A 121 -0.46 -12.66 -5.70
C GLY A 121 0.87 -11.98 -6.01
N GLU A 122 0.90 -10.95 -6.88
CA GLU A 122 2.13 -10.19 -7.16
C GLU A 122 2.59 -9.37 -5.96
N LEU A 123 1.65 -8.83 -5.19
CA LEU A 123 1.93 -8.07 -3.98
C LEU A 123 2.44 -8.98 -2.87
N GLY A 124 1.79 -10.12 -2.64
CA GLY A 124 2.28 -11.14 -1.70
C GLY A 124 3.70 -11.62 -2.03
N LEU A 125 4.00 -11.84 -3.32
CA LEU A 125 5.36 -12.17 -3.77
C LEU A 125 6.35 -11.04 -3.50
N TRP A 126 5.96 -9.78 -3.72
CA TRP A 126 6.80 -8.63 -3.44
C TRP A 126 7.10 -8.49 -1.94
N ILE A 127 6.11 -8.65 -1.07
CA ILE A 127 6.29 -8.64 0.40
C ILE A 127 7.31 -9.69 0.80
N ARG A 128 7.14 -10.94 0.34
CA ARG A 128 8.08 -12.04 0.62
C ARG A 128 9.49 -11.75 0.14
N ARG A 129 9.64 -11.11 -1.02
CA ARG A 129 10.95 -10.68 -1.54
C ARG A 129 11.62 -9.63 -0.66
N GLN A 130 10.87 -8.70 -0.06
CA GLN A 130 11.46 -7.70 0.84
C GLN A 130 12.11 -8.34 2.07
N PHE A 131 11.49 -9.38 2.64
CA PHE A 131 12.09 -10.16 3.72
C PHE A 131 13.30 -10.96 3.22
N ALA A 132 13.18 -11.64 2.07
CA ALA A 132 14.24 -12.48 1.53
C ALA A 132 15.53 -11.70 1.21
N VAL A 133 15.42 -10.49 0.66
CA VAL A 133 16.58 -9.61 0.38
C VAL A 133 17.33 -9.25 1.66
N ARG A 134 16.64 -9.23 2.80
CA ARG A 134 17.20 -8.97 4.13
C ARG A 134 17.51 -10.27 4.89
N LYS A 135 17.56 -11.40 4.18
CA LYS A 135 17.85 -12.75 4.70
C LYS A 135 16.86 -13.22 5.77
N LYS A 136 15.62 -12.73 5.73
CA LYS A 136 14.53 -13.17 6.61
C LYS A 136 13.48 -13.90 5.80
N ASN A 137 12.76 -14.81 6.44
CA ASN A 137 11.70 -15.61 5.85
C ASN A 137 10.34 -15.25 6.43
N ILE A 138 9.31 -15.37 5.60
CA ILE A 138 7.92 -15.22 6.00
C ILE A 138 7.08 -16.22 5.21
N SER A 139 6.08 -16.81 5.87
CA SER A 139 5.13 -17.71 5.24
C SER A 139 4.21 -16.96 4.25
N GLN A 140 3.53 -17.70 3.37
CA GLN A 140 2.50 -17.09 2.51
C GLN A 140 1.40 -16.45 3.35
N CYS A 141 0.91 -17.14 4.39
CA CYS A 141 -0.10 -16.64 5.30
C CYS A 141 0.33 -15.35 6.01
N GLY A 142 1.61 -15.23 6.41
CA GLY A 142 2.16 -14.00 6.98
C GLY A 142 2.20 -12.85 5.97
N ALA A 143 2.57 -13.11 4.72
CA ALA A 143 2.55 -12.09 3.67
C ALA A 143 1.11 -11.63 3.35
N ASP A 144 0.17 -12.57 3.28
CA ASP A 144 -1.26 -12.29 3.09
C ASP A 144 -1.82 -11.47 4.27
N LEU A 145 -1.36 -11.76 5.50
CA LEU A 145 -1.71 -11.00 6.70
C LEU A 145 -1.22 -9.55 6.61
N ILE A 146 0.04 -9.33 6.18
CA ILE A 146 0.60 -7.98 5.98
C ILE A 146 -0.17 -7.23 4.89
N GLU A 147 -0.45 -7.87 3.76
CA GLU A 147 -1.28 -7.29 2.68
C GLU A 147 -2.67 -6.92 3.20
N GLU A 148 -3.30 -7.78 3.99
CA GLU A 148 -4.62 -7.49 4.57
C GLU A 148 -4.58 -6.30 5.54
N LEU A 149 -3.55 -6.21 6.38
CA LEU A 149 -3.44 -5.18 7.42
C LEU A 149 -3.08 -3.81 6.84
N ILE A 150 -2.24 -3.75 5.82
CA ILE A 150 -1.65 -2.50 5.33
C ILE A 150 -2.19 -2.14 3.94
N GLY A 151 -2.41 -3.14 3.10
CA GLY A 151 -2.87 -2.96 1.73
C GLY A 151 -1.79 -3.01 0.69
N ASN A 152 -2.04 -2.27 -0.38
CA ASN A 152 -1.20 -2.24 -1.57
C ASN A 152 -0.39 -0.94 -1.73
N ASP A 153 -0.34 -0.09 -0.70
CA ASP A 153 0.57 1.05 -0.68
C ASP A 153 1.99 0.55 -0.35
N LEU A 154 2.87 0.48 -1.37
CA LEU A 154 4.20 -0.10 -1.22
C LEU A 154 5.09 0.67 -0.25
N LEU A 155 4.90 1.98 -0.11
CA LEU A 155 5.65 2.79 0.83
C LEU A 155 5.28 2.45 2.28
N SER A 156 3.99 2.36 2.57
CA SER A 156 3.49 1.94 3.89
C SER A 156 3.92 0.51 4.19
N LEU A 157 3.80 -0.41 3.22
CA LEU A 157 4.27 -1.78 3.38
C LEU A 157 5.75 -1.85 3.71
N GLU A 158 6.61 -1.11 3.00
CA GLU A 158 8.05 -1.09 3.28
C GLU A 158 8.33 -0.59 4.70
N ASN A 159 7.67 0.48 5.14
CA ASN A 159 7.84 1.02 6.49
C ASN A 159 7.43 0.01 7.58
N GLU A 160 6.31 -0.67 7.40
CA GLU A 160 5.84 -1.68 8.34
C GLU A 160 6.69 -2.95 8.32
N ILE A 161 7.19 -3.36 7.14
CA ILE A 161 8.17 -4.45 7.01
C ILE A 161 9.44 -4.11 7.79
N GLU A 162 9.97 -2.89 7.67
CA GLU A 162 11.14 -2.42 8.45
C GLU A 162 10.89 -2.46 9.96
N LYS A 163 9.68 -2.13 10.43
CA LYS A 163 9.33 -2.27 11.85
C LYS A 163 9.29 -3.73 12.28
N ILE A 164 8.70 -4.62 11.46
CA ILE A 164 8.65 -6.06 11.76
C ILE A 164 10.07 -6.62 11.85
N LEU A 165 10.94 -6.27 10.90
CA LEU A 165 12.35 -6.67 10.88
C LEU A 165 13.11 -6.16 12.10
N SER A 166 12.87 -4.91 12.49
CA SER A 166 13.47 -4.33 13.70
C SER A 166 13.00 -5.03 14.97
N PHE A 167 11.75 -5.49 15.01
CA PHE A 167 11.17 -6.19 16.15
C PHE A 167 11.68 -7.63 16.30
N ILE A 168 11.80 -8.38 15.19
CA ILE A 168 12.27 -9.78 15.25
C ILE A 168 13.78 -9.89 15.52
N GLY A 169 14.55 -8.83 15.23
CA GLY A 169 16.01 -8.79 15.41
C GLY A 169 16.71 -9.90 14.64
N ASP A 170 17.43 -10.76 15.36
CA ASP A 170 18.25 -11.82 14.77
C ASP A 170 17.45 -13.06 14.33
N ALA A 171 16.16 -13.17 14.68
CA ALA A 171 15.34 -14.32 14.27
C ALA A 171 15.20 -14.38 12.74
N ASP A 172 15.36 -15.57 12.15
CA ASP A 172 15.34 -15.75 10.70
C ASP A 172 13.93 -15.84 10.09
N GLU A 173 12.92 -16.13 10.91
CA GLU A 173 11.53 -16.32 10.46
C GLU A 173 10.57 -15.36 11.18
N VAL A 174 9.66 -14.78 10.41
CA VAL A 174 8.57 -13.93 10.88
C VAL A 174 7.31 -14.77 11.08
N THR A 175 6.80 -14.76 12.30
CA THR A 175 5.53 -15.43 12.66
C THR A 175 4.34 -14.47 12.60
N GLU A 176 3.15 -15.00 12.35
CA GLU A 176 1.90 -14.23 12.34
C GLU A 176 1.67 -13.45 13.65
N ARG A 177 1.99 -14.06 14.79
CA ARG A 177 1.88 -13.41 16.10
C ARG A 177 2.79 -12.18 16.23
N GLN A 178 3.99 -12.21 15.65
CA GLN A 178 4.89 -11.05 15.66
C GLN A 178 4.36 -9.95 14.75
N ILE A 179 3.82 -10.30 13.58
CA ILE A 179 3.16 -9.35 12.67
C ILE A 179 2.00 -8.64 13.39
N GLU A 180 1.11 -9.40 14.03
CA GLU A 180 0.00 -8.84 14.82
C GLU A 180 0.47 -7.93 15.95
N THR A 181 1.58 -8.30 16.60
CA THR A 181 2.14 -7.52 17.72
C THR A 181 2.70 -6.19 17.25
N VAL A 182 3.44 -6.19 16.13
CA VAL A 182 4.12 -4.99 15.59
C VAL A 182 3.13 -4.04 14.93
N LEU A 183 2.19 -4.57 14.14
CA LEU A 183 1.22 -3.75 13.41
C LEU A 183 0.05 -3.29 14.29
N GLY A 184 0.02 -3.70 15.56
CA GLY A 184 -0.88 -3.21 16.58
C GLY A 184 -2.17 -4.04 16.73
N LYS A 185 -2.38 -4.51 17.96
CA LYS A 185 -3.68 -4.85 18.56
C LYS A 185 -4.60 -3.61 18.46
N VAL A 186 -5.74 -3.60 17.79
CA VAL A 186 -6.62 -4.65 17.34
C VAL A 186 -6.85 -4.41 15.86
N SER A 187 -6.61 -5.45 15.06
CA SER A 187 -6.80 -5.30 13.64
C SER A 187 -8.26 -4.99 13.35
N TYR A 188 -8.51 -4.07 12.43
CA TYR A 188 -9.83 -3.97 11.80
C TYR A 188 -10.32 -5.36 11.36
N ARG A 189 -9.42 -6.30 11.02
CA ARG A 189 -9.75 -7.72 10.78
C ARG A 189 -10.60 -8.32 11.89
N THR A 190 -10.25 -8.11 13.16
CA THR A 190 -11.00 -8.62 14.30
C THR A 190 -12.43 -8.08 14.31
N SER A 191 -12.60 -6.76 14.10
CA SER A 191 -13.95 -6.19 14.02
C SER A 191 -14.70 -6.71 12.79
N PHE A 192 -14.02 -6.83 11.63
CA PHE A 192 -14.60 -7.41 10.42
C PHE A 192 -15.02 -8.87 10.57
N GLU A 193 -14.28 -9.65 11.35
CA GLU A 193 -14.57 -11.04 11.66
C GLU A 193 -15.78 -11.14 12.60
N LEU A 194 -15.78 -10.39 13.71
CA LEU A 194 -16.92 -10.34 14.64
C LEU A 194 -18.20 -9.87 13.93
N VAL A 195 -18.13 -8.79 13.16
CA VAL A 195 -19.25 -8.30 12.36
C VAL A 195 -19.63 -9.30 11.26
N GLY A 196 -18.66 -10.03 10.72
CA GLY A 196 -18.91 -11.14 9.79
C GLY A 196 -19.74 -12.25 10.43
N PHE A 197 -19.40 -12.68 11.65
CA PHE A 197 -20.19 -13.66 12.39
C PHE A 197 -21.58 -13.13 12.74
N ILE A 198 -21.71 -11.85 13.08
CA ILE A 198 -23.00 -11.20 13.32
C ILE A 198 -23.87 -11.25 12.05
N LEU A 199 -23.31 -10.81 10.92
CA LEU A 199 -23.99 -10.81 9.63
C LEU A 199 -24.40 -12.21 9.18
N ASP A 200 -23.56 -13.21 9.41
CA ASP A 200 -23.82 -14.60 9.05
C ASP A 200 -24.64 -15.37 10.09
N LYS A 201 -25.04 -14.72 11.19
CA LYS A 201 -25.75 -15.34 12.34
C LYS A 201 -25.02 -16.56 12.90
N LYS A 202 -23.69 -16.53 12.94
CA LYS A 202 -22.83 -17.60 13.44
C LYS A 202 -22.55 -17.41 14.94
N THR A 203 -23.58 -17.59 15.77
CA THR A 203 -23.52 -17.35 17.22
C THR A 203 -22.40 -18.13 17.90
N ASP A 204 -22.24 -19.43 17.59
CA ASP A 204 -21.21 -20.27 18.22
C ASP A 204 -19.79 -19.76 17.96
N LYS A 205 -19.53 -19.32 16.71
CA LYS A 205 -18.22 -18.75 16.35
C LYS A 205 -18.00 -17.38 16.99
N LEU A 206 -19.05 -16.56 17.05
CA LEU A 206 -19.00 -15.27 17.70
C LEU A 206 -18.61 -15.41 19.18
N LEU A 207 -19.28 -16.29 19.93
CA LEU A 207 -19.01 -16.52 21.34
C LEU A 207 -17.59 -17.06 21.57
N ALA A 208 -17.17 -18.06 20.79
CA ALA A 208 -15.82 -18.61 20.88
C ALA A 208 -14.73 -17.55 20.61
N SER A 209 -14.95 -16.66 19.63
CA SER A 209 -14.01 -15.58 19.32
C SER A 209 -14.01 -14.48 20.39
N ILE A 210 -15.14 -14.19 21.04
CA ILE A 210 -15.21 -13.23 22.14
C ILE A 210 -14.36 -13.70 23.31
N ASP A 211 -14.44 -14.99 23.67
CA ASP A 211 -13.67 -15.55 24.77
C ASP A 211 -12.15 -15.41 24.53
N ASP A 212 -11.66 -15.74 23.34
CA ASP A 212 -10.24 -15.56 22.99
C ASP A 212 -9.83 -14.08 22.99
N LEU A 213 -10.68 -13.22 22.43
CA LEU A 213 -10.41 -11.79 22.33
C LEU A 213 -10.34 -11.11 23.69
N LEU A 214 -11.24 -11.43 24.61
CA LEU A 214 -11.27 -10.84 25.95
C LEU A 214 -10.10 -11.32 26.83
N VAL A 215 -9.44 -12.42 26.49
CA VAL A 215 -8.17 -12.82 27.12
C VAL A 215 -7.02 -11.94 26.64
N ARG A 216 -7.05 -11.49 25.38
CA ARG A 216 -5.94 -10.78 24.73
C ARG A 216 -6.07 -9.25 24.77
N GLU A 217 -7.31 -8.74 24.77
CA GLU A 217 -7.66 -7.34 24.57
C GLU A 217 -8.58 -6.80 25.65
N LYS A 218 -8.54 -5.48 25.87
CA LYS A 218 -9.43 -4.84 26.85
C LYS A 218 -10.84 -4.68 26.27
N PRO A 219 -11.91 -4.91 27.05
CA PRO A 219 -13.30 -4.81 26.59
C PRO A 219 -13.65 -3.51 25.82
N HIS A 220 -13.19 -2.36 26.33
CA HIS A 220 -13.43 -1.06 25.68
C HIS A 220 -12.72 -0.92 24.31
N GLN A 221 -11.60 -1.62 24.09
CA GLN A 221 -10.93 -1.62 22.79
C GLN A 221 -11.78 -2.36 21.75
N ILE A 222 -12.36 -3.50 22.14
CA ILE A 222 -13.28 -4.28 21.29
C ILE A 222 -14.49 -3.43 20.88
N LEU A 223 -15.14 -2.78 21.86
CA LEU A 223 -16.28 -1.89 21.60
C LEU A 223 -15.92 -0.72 20.68
N ASN A 224 -14.76 -0.10 20.88
CA ASN A 224 -14.31 1.02 20.04
C ASN A 224 -14.16 0.62 18.57
N LEU A 225 -13.70 -0.60 18.27
CA LEU A 225 -13.51 -1.03 16.88
C LEU A 225 -14.83 -1.36 16.21
N ILE A 226 -15.71 -2.05 16.93
CA ILE A 226 -17.05 -2.35 16.42
C ILE A 226 -17.79 -1.03 16.19
N ALA A 227 -17.73 -0.08 17.14
CA ALA A 227 -18.28 1.27 16.98
C ALA A 227 -17.69 1.99 15.76
N TRP A 228 -16.37 1.94 15.57
CA TRP A 228 -15.70 2.51 14.39
C TRP A 228 -16.24 1.90 13.10
N GLN A 229 -16.40 0.58 13.04
CA GLN A 229 -16.86 -0.12 11.84
C GLN A 229 -18.31 0.23 11.50
N PHE A 230 -19.20 0.28 12.49
CA PHE A 230 -20.60 0.70 12.29
C PHE A 230 -20.70 2.16 11.84
N ARG A 231 -19.91 3.07 12.43
CA ARG A 231 -19.83 4.47 11.95
C ARG A 231 -19.30 4.54 10.52
N SER A 232 -18.36 3.68 10.17
CA SER A 232 -17.79 3.61 8.82
C SER A 232 -18.81 3.09 7.80
N PHE A 233 -19.68 2.15 8.18
CA PHE A 233 -20.82 1.74 7.35
C PHE A 233 -21.79 2.88 7.07
N ILE A 234 -22.11 3.70 8.08
CA ILE A 234 -22.96 4.89 7.89
C ILE A 234 -22.30 5.86 6.93
N LYS A 235 -21.01 6.20 7.15
CA LYS A 235 -20.26 7.07 6.25
C LYS A 235 -20.29 6.56 4.81
N ILE A 236 -20.09 5.27 4.59
CA ILE A 236 -20.16 4.66 3.25
C ILE A 236 -21.55 4.78 2.62
N LYS A 237 -22.62 4.62 3.40
CA LYS A 237 -23.99 4.82 2.89
C LYS A 237 -24.29 6.28 2.52
N ASP A 238 -23.59 7.23 3.14
CA ASP A 238 -23.69 8.66 2.81
C ASP A 238 -22.83 9.04 1.59
N LEU A 239 -21.95 8.15 1.12
CA LEU A 239 -21.17 8.38 -0.10
C LEU A 239 -22.01 8.17 -1.37
N PRO A 240 -21.67 8.85 -2.48
CA PRO A 240 -22.33 8.62 -3.77
C PRO A 240 -22.28 7.14 -4.19
N ARG A 241 -23.34 6.68 -4.86
CA ARG A 241 -23.37 5.30 -5.39
C ARG A 241 -22.32 5.15 -6.49
N GLY A 242 -21.60 4.02 -6.47
CA GLY A 242 -20.64 3.66 -7.51
C GLY A 242 -19.19 4.10 -7.25
N LEU A 243 -18.86 4.62 -6.06
CA LEU A 243 -17.47 4.88 -5.69
C LEU A 243 -16.60 3.62 -5.77
N SER A 244 -15.36 3.82 -6.19
CA SER A 244 -14.31 2.80 -6.12
C SER A 244 -13.88 2.55 -4.66
N ALA A 245 -13.25 1.40 -4.41
CA ALA A 245 -12.71 1.09 -3.09
C ALA A 245 -11.56 2.04 -2.71
N GLU A 246 -10.82 2.51 -3.71
CA GLU A 246 -9.74 3.47 -3.59
C GLU A 246 -10.25 4.86 -3.14
N GLU A 247 -11.30 5.40 -3.77
CA GLU A 247 -11.90 6.68 -3.35
C GLU A 247 -12.53 6.59 -1.95
N ALA A 248 -13.14 5.45 -1.62
CA ALA A 248 -13.70 5.23 -0.29
C ALA A 248 -12.60 5.14 0.78
N ALA A 249 -11.48 4.49 0.46
CA ALA A 249 -10.29 4.43 1.31
C ALA A 249 -9.75 5.81 1.65
N ASP A 250 -9.53 6.65 0.63
CA ASP A 250 -9.03 8.01 0.79
C ASP A 250 -9.95 8.85 1.70
N ARG A 251 -11.27 8.75 1.49
CA ARG A 251 -12.25 9.50 2.31
C ARG A 251 -12.35 9.03 3.75
N LEU A 252 -12.12 7.74 4.00
CA LEU A 252 -12.19 7.15 5.34
C LEU A 252 -10.85 7.17 6.07
N GLY A 253 -9.76 7.51 5.38
CA GLY A 253 -8.40 7.46 5.93
C GLY A 253 -7.97 6.03 6.25
N ILE A 254 -8.40 5.06 5.45
CA ILE A 254 -8.07 3.64 5.60
C ILE A 254 -7.58 3.08 4.28
N ASN A 255 -6.99 1.89 4.32
CA ASN A 255 -6.57 1.18 3.12
C ASN A 255 -7.75 0.64 2.28
N SER A 256 -7.55 0.59 0.95
CA SER A 256 -8.46 0.08 -0.09
C SER A 256 -9.02 -1.32 0.17
N TYR A 257 -8.25 -2.22 0.81
CA TYR A 257 -8.76 -3.54 1.21
C TYR A 257 -9.90 -3.43 2.21
N PHE A 258 -9.69 -2.69 3.31
CA PHE A 258 -10.71 -2.50 4.34
C PHE A 258 -11.89 -1.69 3.82
N ALA A 259 -11.64 -0.68 2.97
CA ALA A 259 -12.71 0.05 2.30
C ALA A 259 -13.59 -0.88 1.46
N ARG A 260 -12.99 -1.80 0.69
CA ARG A 260 -13.74 -2.81 -0.09
C ARG A 260 -14.60 -3.70 0.81
N LYS A 261 -14.03 -4.22 1.90
CA LYS A 261 -14.74 -5.08 2.86
C LYS A 261 -15.88 -4.33 3.55
N LEU A 262 -15.68 -3.05 3.90
CA LEU A 262 -16.75 -2.21 4.45
C LEU A 262 -17.87 -1.98 3.44
N ILE A 263 -17.53 -1.67 2.18
CA ILE A 263 -18.52 -1.49 1.11
C ILE A 263 -19.36 -2.75 0.97
N GLU A 264 -18.73 -3.92 0.95
CA GLU A 264 -19.43 -5.20 0.83
C GLU A 264 -20.37 -5.47 2.01
N GLN A 265 -19.86 -5.40 3.25
CA GLN A 265 -20.66 -5.65 4.45
C GLN A 265 -21.75 -4.60 4.67
N SER A 266 -21.51 -3.33 4.34
CA SER A 266 -22.51 -2.25 4.50
C SER A 266 -23.76 -2.47 3.66
N LYS A 267 -23.68 -3.23 2.57
CA LYS A 267 -24.85 -3.57 1.73
C LYS A 267 -25.85 -4.46 2.46
N ARG A 268 -25.40 -5.19 3.49
CA ARG A 268 -26.24 -6.13 4.25
C ARG A 268 -27.05 -5.48 5.37
N PHE A 269 -26.83 -4.20 5.64
CA PHE A 269 -27.57 -3.44 6.63
C PHE A 269 -28.43 -2.35 5.97
N ILE A 270 -29.59 -2.03 6.53
CA ILE A 270 -30.25 -0.74 6.25
C ILE A 270 -29.80 0.32 7.26
N ARG A 271 -30.07 1.60 6.97
CA ARG A 271 -29.58 2.72 7.81
C ARG A 271 -30.09 2.62 9.25
N SER A 272 -31.37 2.31 9.43
CA SER A 272 -31.98 2.14 10.75
C SER A 272 -31.32 1.02 11.57
N ASP A 273 -30.88 -0.07 10.93
CA ASP A 273 -30.16 -1.14 11.62
C ASP A 273 -28.81 -0.65 12.15
N LEU A 274 -28.09 0.13 11.33
CA LEU A 274 -26.79 0.68 11.72
C LEU A 274 -26.92 1.65 12.89
N GLU A 275 -27.95 2.50 12.89
CA GLU A 275 -28.24 3.46 13.95
C GLU A 275 -28.59 2.74 15.26
N ARG A 276 -29.54 1.79 15.21
CA ARG A 276 -29.90 0.93 16.36
C ARG A 276 -28.70 0.17 16.91
N ASN A 277 -27.88 -0.41 16.03
CA ASN A 277 -26.69 -1.16 16.44
C ASN A 277 -25.64 -0.26 17.08
N LEU A 278 -25.51 0.99 16.63
CA LEU A 278 -24.66 1.99 17.27
C LEU A 278 -25.16 2.38 18.66
N GLU A 279 -26.47 2.45 18.88
CA GLU A 279 -27.06 2.66 20.21
C GLU A 279 -26.71 1.53 21.17
N ILE A 280 -26.85 0.27 20.74
CA ILE A 280 -26.45 -0.92 21.53
C ILE A 280 -24.97 -0.82 21.95
N ILE A 281 -24.08 -0.47 21.01
CA ILE A 281 -22.64 -0.35 21.29
C ILE A 281 -22.37 0.83 22.24
N LEU A 282 -23.09 1.94 22.10
CA LEU A 282 -22.98 3.11 22.96
C LEU A 282 -23.41 2.81 24.40
N GLU A 283 -24.52 2.10 24.58
CA GLU A 283 -25.00 1.65 25.90
C GLU A 283 -23.94 0.80 26.61
N ALA A 284 -23.33 -0.14 25.89
CA ALA A 284 -22.28 -0.99 26.43
C ALA A 284 -21.02 -0.19 26.79
N ASP A 285 -20.55 0.70 25.92
CA ASP A 285 -19.39 1.55 26.18
C ASP A 285 -19.62 2.46 27.41
N PHE A 286 -20.83 3.00 27.55
CA PHE A 286 -21.22 3.79 28.71
C PHE A 286 -21.25 2.95 30.00
N ALA A 287 -21.83 1.76 29.96
CA ALA A 287 -21.89 0.85 31.11
C ALA A 287 -20.49 0.45 31.60
N VAL A 288 -19.57 0.15 30.67
CA VAL A 288 -18.17 -0.15 30.94
C VAL A 288 -17.46 1.04 31.58
N LYS A 289 -17.58 2.24 30.99
CA LYS A 289 -16.88 3.45 31.47
C LYS A 289 -17.39 3.96 32.81
N THR A 290 -18.66 3.71 33.13
CA THR A 290 -19.28 4.15 34.38
C THR A 290 -19.27 3.08 35.48
N GLY A 291 -18.73 1.88 35.19
CA GLY A 291 -18.68 0.76 36.14
C GLY A 291 -20.05 0.20 36.49
N LYS A 292 -21.08 0.46 35.67
CA LYS A 292 -22.45 -0.02 35.90
C LYS A 292 -22.64 -1.50 35.56
N ALA A 293 -21.71 -2.07 34.80
CA ALA A 293 -21.71 -3.48 34.42
C ALA A 293 -20.28 -4.03 34.48
N ASP A 294 -20.17 -5.35 34.64
CA ASP A 294 -18.91 -6.05 34.41
C ASP A 294 -18.47 -5.83 32.95
N PRO A 295 -17.23 -5.38 32.69
CA PRO A 295 -16.80 -5.04 31.35
C PRO A 295 -16.86 -6.19 30.33
N ARG A 296 -16.63 -7.43 30.77
CA ARG A 296 -16.74 -8.60 29.89
C ARG A 296 -18.20 -8.87 29.55
N HIS A 297 -19.05 -8.91 30.57
CA HIS A 297 -20.49 -9.13 30.37
C HIS A 297 -21.12 -8.08 29.44
N ALA A 298 -20.76 -6.81 29.60
CA ALA A 298 -21.27 -5.73 28.75
C ALA A 298 -20.91 -5.91 27.26
N VAL A 299 -19.72 -6.44 26.96
CA VAL A 299 -19.30 -6.73 25.58
C VAL A 299 -20.03 -7.94 25.01
N GLU A 300 -20.13 -9.02 25.78
CA GLU A 300 -20.85 -10.24 25.39
C GLU A 300 -22.32 -9.92 25.09
N GLU A 301 -23.00 -9.21 25.99
CA GLU A 301 -24.39 -8.82 25.84
C GLU A 301 -24.60 -7.94 24.60
N ALA A 302 -23.73 -6.94 24.38
CA ALA A 302 -23.81 -6.07 23.22
C ALA A 302 -23.68 -6.87 21.92
N LEU A 303 -22.68 -7.75 21.83
CA LEU A 303 -22.43 -8.56 20.63
C LEU A 303 -23.57 -9.54 20.34
N VAL A 304 -24.20 -10.12 21.38
CA VAL A 304 -25.39 -10.96 21.22
C VAL A 304 -26.59 -10.14 20.77
N ARG A 305 -26.81 -8.94 21.33
CA ARG A 305 -27.89 -8.03 20.91
C ARG A 305 -27.75 -7.59 19.45
N LEU A 306 -26.53 -7.50 18.92
CA LEU A 306 -26.28 -7.18 17.51
C LEU A 306 -26.70 -8.29 16.53
N LEU A 307 -26.95 -9.53 17.01
CA LEU A 307 -27.46 -10.64 16.18
C LEU A 307 -28.98 -10.56 15.91
N LEU A 308 -29.71 -9.77 16.71
CA LEU A 308 -31.18 -9.67 16.72
C LEU A 308 -31.69 -8.63 15.72
#